data_AF-A0A927TM52-F1
#
_entry.id   AF-A0A927TM52-F1
#
_cell.length_a   1.000
_cell.length_b   1.000
_cell.length_c   1.000
_cell.angle_alpha   90.00
_cell.angle_beta   90.00
_cell.angle_gamma   90.00
#
_symmetry.space_group_name_H-M   'P 1'
#
loop_
_entity.id
_entity.type
_entity.pdbx_description
1 polymer ?
#
loop_
_entity_poly.entity_id
_entity_poly.type
_entity_poly.pdbx_seq_one_letter_code
_entity_poly.pdbx_strand_id
1 'polypeptide(L)'
;MINESFTKVGINELGNNFMALIDAQDLTNEYADVFRVTYDNQVLEGLISSVHIRSEYFRLQMMDGTETERLDIDKLEKIEKVERWDFDIKTGDSFKIYVDDLRSVPSGYIGTKSVKETVALIEKIEANGGTIECLDLDHDLGEFAWLGGDAIKILDYLVSEEKFYKIFIHTANPVGKANMERMIKRYWP
;
A
#
# COMPACT_ATOMS: atom_id res chain seq x y z
N MET A 1 -15.86 -18.44 -10.47
CA MET A 1 -15.43 -19.13 -9.23
C MET A 1 -13.92 -19.26 -9.28
N ILE A 2 -13.22 -18.27 -8.75
CA ILE A 2 -11.81 -18.40 -8.40
C ILE A 2 -11.81 -18.19 -6.89
N ASN A 3 -11.73 -19.31 -6.18
CA ASN A 3 -11.73 -19.39 -4.73
C ASN A 3 -10.27 -19.66 -4.38
N GLU A 4 -9.43 -18.63 -4.41
CA GLU A 4 -8.06 -18.74 -3.92
C GLU A 4 -8.10 -18.47 -2.43
N SER A 5 -8.37 -19.55 -1.72
CA SER A 5 -8.21 -19.70 -0.28
C SER A 5 -6.89 -19.08 0.19
N PHE A 6 -7.00 -17.99 0.95
CA PHE A 6 -5.94 -17.40 1.76
C PHE A 6 -5.20 -18.51 2.50
N THR A 7 -3.98 -18.78 2.05
CA THR A 7 -3.19 -19.84 2.63
C THR A 7 -2.67 -19.33 3.97
N LYS A 8 -3.34 -19.79 5.02
CA LYS A 8 -2.83 -19.85 6.39
C LYS A 8 -1.54 -20.69 6.35
N VAL A 9 -0.42 -20.09 5.98
CA VAL A 9 0.87 -20.78 5.99
C VAL A 9 1.22 -21.03 7.45
N GLY A 10 1.23 -22.32 7.81
CA GLY A 10 1.49 -22.78 9.17
C GLY A 10 2.89 -22.39 9.61
N ILE A 11 2.94 -21.65 10.70
CA ILE A 11 4.13 -21.23 11.44
C ILE A 11 4.72 -22.41 12.23
N ASN A 12 5.15 -23.48 11.56
CA ASN A 12 5.66 -24.69 12.25
C ASN A 12 7.04 -25.18 11.80
N GLU A 13 7.84 -24.35 11.12
CA GLU A 13 9.25 -24.66 10.79
C GLU A 13 10.08 -23.35 10.74
N LEU A 14 10.01 -22.58 11.82
CA LEU A 14 10.33 -21.14 11.91
C LEU A 14 11.77 -20.69 11.58
N GLY A 15 12.77 -21.59 11.53
CA GLY A 15 14.16 -21.18 11.26
C GLY A 15 14.53 -21.11 9.76
N ASN A 16 14.08 -22.07 8.95
CA ASN A 16 14.46 -22.17 7.53
C ASN A 16 13.35 -21.71 6.57
N ASN A 17 12.08 -21.69 7.01
CA ASN A 17 10.95 -21.33 6.15
C ASN A 17 10.54 -19.85 6.23
N PHE A 18 11.12 -19.06 7.14
CA PHE A 18 10.83 -17.62 7.17
C PHE A 18 11.34 -16.94 5.90
N MET A 19 12.60 -17.22 5.52
CA MET A 19 13.17 -16.75 4.27
C MET A 19 12.42 -17.30 3.04
N ALA A 20 11.92 -18.53 3.06
CA ALA A 20 11.18 -19.12 1.94
C ALA A 20 9.76 -18.55 1.76
N LEU A 21 9.10 -18.12 2.85
CA LEU A 21 7.85 -17.35 2.82
C LEU A 21 8.06 -15.95 2.22
N ILE A 22 9.24 -15.37 2.47
CA ILE A 22 9.66 -14.05 1.97
C ILE A 22 10.12 -14.11 0.50
N ASP A 23 10.71 -15.23 0.07
CA ASP A 23 11.18 -15.46 -1.32
C ASP A 23 10.03 -15.76 -2.30
N ALA A 24 8.87 -16.22 -1.79
CA ALA A 24 7.78 -16.69 -2.63
C ALA A 24 6.68 -15.66 -2.90
N GLN A 25 6.47 -14.64 -2.05
CA GLN A 25 5.33 -13.71 -2.19
C GLN A 25 5.69 -12.28 -1.72
N ASP A 26 5.87 -11.38 -2.68
CA ASP A 26 5.61 -9.93 -2.61
C ASP A 26 6.50 -8.98 -1.79
N LEU A 27 7.54 -9.45 -1.08
CA LEU A 27 8.49 -8.56 -0.40
C LEU A 27 9.55 -8.01 -1.36
N THR A 28 9.17 -7.05 -2.20
CA THR A 28 10.15 -6.29 -2.99
C THR A 28 11.09 -5.48 -2.08
N ASN A 29 12.24 -5.03 -2.59
CA ASN A 29 13.14 -4.10 -1.87
C ASN A 29 12.46 -2.77 -1.47
N GLU A 30 11.21 -2.55 -1.87
CA GLU A 30 10.43 -1.38 -1.58
C GLU A 30 9.23 -1.79 -0.70
N TYR A 31 9.16 -1.31 0.54
CA TYR A 31 8.05 -1.55 1.48
C TYR A 31 6.66 -1.42 0.82
N ALA A 32 6.02 -2.51 0.41
CA ALA A 32 4.80 -2.46 -0.39
C ALA A 32 3.52 -2.67 0.43
N ASP A 33 3.64 -3.39 1.55
CA ASP A 33 2.49 -3.85 2.33
C ASP A 33 2.69 -3.65 3.82
N VAL A 34 1.58 -3.43 4.51
CA VAL A 34 1.52 -3.42 5.98
C VAL A 34 1.31 -4.83 6.49
N PHE A 35 2.15 -5.25 7.44
CA PHE A 35 2.03 -6.54 8.09
C PHE A 35 1.70 -6.36 9.56
N ARG A 36 0.81 -7.22 10.05
CA ARG A 36 0.56 -7.46 11.46
C ARG A 36 1.38 -8.65 11.91
N VAL A 37 2.15 -8.46 12.95
CA VAL A 37 3.12 -9.41 13.47
C VAL A 37 2.77 -9.69 14.93
N THR A 38 2.55 -10.96 15.26
CA THR A 38 2.42 -11.41 16.65
C THR A 38 3.78 -11.85 17.14
N TYR A 39 4.38 -11.11 18.07
CA TYR A 39 5.74 -11.27 18.55
C TYR A 39 5.77 -11.23 20.08
N ASP A 40 6.28 -12.28 20.73
CA ASP A 40 6.38 -12.37 22.19
C ASP A 40 5.05 -11.98 22.91
N ASN A 41 3.94 -12.56 22.44
CA ASN A 41 2.56 -12.24 22.84
C ASN A 41 2.09 -10.78 22.62
N GLN A 42 2.83 -9.98 21.85
CA GLN A 42 2.45 -8.62 21.46
C GLN A 42 2.04 -8.56 19.99
N VAL A 43 1.19 -7.60 19.63
CA VAL A 43 0.78 -7.37 18.24
C VAL A 43 1.39 -6.06 17.76
N LEU A 44 2.21 -6.14 16.72
CA LEU A 44 2.87 -5.02 16.08
C LEU A 44 2.36 -4.89 14.65
N GLU A 45 2.19 -3.66 14.15
CA GLU A 45 1.84 -3.41 12.75
C GLU A 45 2.88 -2.50 12.12
N GLY A 46 3.45 -2.95 11.01
CA GLY A 46 4.52 -2.24 10.34
C GLY A 46 4.86 -2.83 8.98
N LEU A 47 5.67 -2.11 8.25
CA LEU A 47 6.20 -2.53 6.97
C LEU A 47 7.41 -3.44 7.19
N ILE A 48 7.43 -4.55 6.47
CA ILE A 48 8.57 -5.47 6.38
C ILE A 48 9.16 -5.35 4.98
N SER A 49 10.49 -5.42 4.89
CA SER A 49 11.22 -5.49 3.62
C SER A 49 12.37 -6.48 3.73
N SER A 50 12.88 -6.92 2.58
CA SER A 50 14.06 -7.79 2.49
C SER A 50 15.28 -7.25 3.26
N VAL A 51 15.44 -5.93 3.36
CA VAL A 51 16.55 -5.30 4.11
C VAL A 51 16.35 -5.34 5.63
N HIS A 52 15.10 -5.47 6.06
CA HIS A 52 14.72 -5.59 7.47
C HIS A 52 14.69 -7.02 7.98
N ILE A 53 14.98 -8.01 7.14
CA ILE A 53 15.01 -9.41 7.55
C ILE A 53 16.45 -9.94 7.45
N ARG A 54 16.88 -10.64 8.50
CA ARG A 54 18.13 -11.38 8.60
C ARG A 54 17.84 -12.78 9.16
N SER A 55 18.80 -13.68 9.02
CA SER A 55 18.68 -15.07 9.51
C SER A 55 18.33 -15.18 11.00
N GLU A 56 18.69 -14.18 11.80
CA GLU A 56 18.55 -14.20 13.26
C GLU A 56 17.55 -13.15 13.79
N TYR A 57 17.05 -12.26 12.92
CA TYR A 57 16.22 -11.14 13.37
C TYR A 57 15.47 -10.46 12.25
N PHE A 58 14.45 -9.70 12.62
CA PHE A 58 13.80 -8.75 11.74
C PHE A 58 13.60 -7.38 12.41
N ARG A 59 13.22 -6.39 11.62
CA ARG A 59 12.75 -5.06 12.05
C ARG A 59 11.44 -4.74 11.35
N LEU A 60 10.59 -3.96 12.01
CA LEU A 60 9.40 -3.38 11.41
C LEU A 60 9.59 -1.88 11.29
N GLN A 61 9.25 -1.31 10.13
CA GLN A 61 9.02 0.12 10.06
C GLN A 61 7.56 0.39 10.41
N MET A 62 7.32 0.98 11.57
CA MET A 62 6.00 1.31 12.07
C MET A 62 5.37 2.42 11.21
N MET A 63 4.04 2.56 11.29
CA MET A 63 3.30 3.54 10.48
C MET A 63 3.66 5.00 10.79
N ASP A 64 4.21 5.29 11.98
CA ASP A 64 4.69 6.61 12.36
C ASP A 64 6.12 6.90 11.85
N GLY A 65 6.67 6.01 11.02
CA GLY A 65 8.00 6.11 10.43
C GLY A 65 9.14 5.63 11.34
N THR A 66 8.84 5.26 12.60
CA THR A 66 9.85 4.69 13.50
C THR A 66 10.18 3.26 13.10
N GLU A 67 11.42 2.82 13.34
CA GLU A 67 11.79 1.41 13.22
C GLU A 67 11.81 0.75 14.59
N THR A 68 11.32 -0.49 14.66
CA THR A 68 11.57 -1.33 15.83
C THR A 68 13.06 -1.62 15.95
N GLU A 69 13.50 -1.89 17.18
CA GLU A 69 14.80 -2.53 17.38
C GLU A 69 14.82 -3.95 16.78
N ARG A 70 15.97 -4.61 16.88
CA ARG A 70 16.21 -5.98 16.44
C ARG A 70 15.24 -6.96 17.13
N LEU A 71 14.22 -7.41 16.42
CA LEU A 71 13.25 -8.40 16.89
C LEU A 71 13.75 -9.81 16.56
N ASP A 72 13.88 -10.65 17.58
CA ASP A 72 14.30 -12.05 17.45
C ASP A 72 13.29 -12.88 16.62
N ILE A 73 13.76 -13.47 15.53
CA ILE A 73 12.89 -14.25 14.64
C ILE A 73 12.27 -15.47 15.33
N ASP A 74 12.93 -16.05 16.33
CA ASP A 74 12.44 -17.22 17.05
C ASP A 74 11.24 -16.91 17.96
N LYS A 75 11.03 -15.63 18.27
CA LYS A 75 9.88 -15.14 19.05
C LYS A 75 8.68 -14.74 18.19
N LEU A 76 8.80 -14.88 16.88
CA LEU A 76 7.72 -14.57 15.96
C LEU A 76 6.70 -15.72 15.93
N GLU A 77 5.47 -15.40 16.34
CA GLU A 77 4.38 -16.36 16.44
C GLU A 77 3.48 -16.33 15.21
N LYS A 78 3.32 -15.16 14.58
CA LYS A 78 2.42 -14.97 13.43
C LYS A 78 2.78 -13.75 12.60
N ILE A 79 2.58 -13.84 11.29
CA ILE A 79 2.63 -12.71 10.36
C ILE A 79 1.40 -12.75 9.45
N GLU A 80 0.75 -11.60 9.27
CA GLU A 80 -0.43 -11.44 8.43
C GLU A 80 -0.32 -10.14 7.64
N LYS A 81 -0.58 -10.18 6.33
CA LYS A 81 -0.81 -8.97 5.57
C LYS A 81 -2.08 -8.30 6.08
N VAL A 82 -2.00 -7.01 6.41
CA VAL A 82 -3.16 -6.23 6.84
C VAL A 82 -3.84 -5.70 5.59
N GLU A 83 -4.98 -6.27 5.23
CA GLU A 83 -5.86 -5.64 4.26
C GLU A 83 -6.48 -4.39 4.89
N ARG A 84 -6.00 -3.22 4.45
CA ARG A 84 -6.50 -1.93 4.93
C ARG A 84 -7.93 -1.63 4.44
N TRP A 85 -8.38 -2.37 3.43
CA TRP A 85 -9.68 -2.23 2.78
C TRP A 85 -10.46 -3.54 2.94
N ASP A 86 -11.10 -3.70 4.10
CA ASP A 86 -11.99 -4.83 4.42
C ASP A 86 -13.42 -4.55 3.89
N PHE A 87 -13.53 -4.39 2.58
CA PHE A 87 -14.81 -4.36 1.87
C PHE A 87 -14.76 -5.24 0.63
N ASP A 88 -15.88 -5.89 0.36
CA ASP A 88 -16.08 -6.73 -0.82
C ASP A 88 -16.24 -5.84 -2.06
N ILE A 89 -15.43 -6.09 -3.10
CA ILE A 89 -15.53 -5.39 -4.39
C ILE A 89 -16.26 -6.32 -5.35
N LYS A 90 -17.44 -5.91 -5.79
CA LYS A 90 -18.25 -6.69 -6.73
C LYS A 90 -18.08 -6.14 -8.12
N THR A 91 -18.20 -7.03 -9.10
CA THR A 91 -18.19 -6.65 -10.50
C THR A 91 -19.30 -5.63 -10.78
N GLY A 92 -18.92 -4.48 -11.34
CA GLY A 92 -19.83 -3.36 -11.62
C GLY A 92 -19.93 -2.31 -10.50
N ASP A 93 -19.27 -2.52 -9.36
CA ASP A 93 -19.12 -1.46 -8.36
C ASP A 93 -18.28 -0.30 -8.92
N SER A 94 -18.50 0.90 -8.37
CA SER A 94 -17.80 2.12 -8.78
C SER A 94 -17.29 2.88 -7.58
N PHE A 95 -16.03 3.30 -7.64
CA PHE A 95 -15.29 3.83 -6.49
C PHE A 95 -14.66 5.19 -6.77
N LYS A 96 -14.54 5.99 -5.69
CA LYS A 96 -13.79 7.25 -5.67
C LYS A 96 -12.64 7.11 -4.70
N ILE A 97 -11.45 7.50 -5.11
CA ILE A 97 -10.24 7.39 -4.28
C ILE A 97 -9.79 8.80 -3.88
N TYR A 98 -9.61 9.01 -2.58
CA TYR A 98 -9.10 10.25 -2.01
C TYR A 98 -7.70 9.99 -1.45
N VAL A 99 -6.69 10.63 -2.04
CA VAL A 99 -5.28 10.39 -1.73
C VAL A 99 -4.75 11.55 -0.90
N ASP A 100 -4.58 11.32 0.40
CA ASP A 100 -4.17 12.34 1.37
C ASP A 100 -3.69 11.64 2.66
N ASP A 101 -2.57 12.07 3.20
CA ASP A 101 -2.00 11.53 4.42
C ASP A 101 -2.54 12.21 5.70
N LEU A 102 -2.96 13.47 5.59
CA LEU A 102 -3.30 14.35 6.70
C LEU A 102 -4.81 14.59 6.86
N ARG A 103 -5.54 14.86 5.77
CA ARG A 103 -6.94 15.30 5.84
C ARG A 103 -7.89 14.11 5.99
N SER A 104 -9.04 14.38 6.61
CA SER A 104 -10.11 13.38 6.72
C SER A 104 -10.71 13.05 5.35
N VAL A 105 -10.94 11.77 5.10
CA VAL A 105 -11.52 11.27 3.86
C VAL A 105 -12.97 11.77 3.71
N PRO A 106 -13.34 12.44 2.60
CA PRO A 106 -14.71 12.86 2.36
C PRO A 106 -15.68 11.67 2.26
N SER A 107 -16.95 11.89 2.60
CA SER A 107 -17.99 10.86 2.47
C SER A 107 -18.11 10.39 1.01
N GLY A 108 -18.19 9.07 0.81
CA GLY A 108 -18.27 8.45 -0.50
C GLY A 108 -16.93 8.20 -1.19
N TYR A 109 -15.82 8.50 -0.52
CA TYR A 109 -14.47 8.16 -0.98
C TYR A 109 -13.87 7.03 -0.13
N ILE A 110 -12.97 6.26 -0.75
CA ILE A 110 -12.01 5.40 -0.07
C ILE A 110 -10.71 6.20 0.07
N GLY A 111 -10.18 6.26 1.28
CA GLY A 111 -8.92 6.95 1.55
C GLY A 111 -7.69 6.09 1.32
N THR A 112 -6.66 6.67 0.74
CA THR A 112 -5.29 6.13 0.69
C THR A 112 -4.31 7.21 1.12
N LYS A 113 -3.18 6.81 1.71
CA LYS A 113 -2.21 7.73 2.30
C LYS A 113 -0.87 7.80 1.59
N SER A 114 -0.65 6.96 0.58
CA SER A 114 0.60 6.90 -0.18
C SER A 114 0.37 6.52 -1.64
N VAL A 115 1.39 6.73 -2.48
CA VAL A 115 1.39 6.25 -3.87
C VAL A 115 1.14 4.74 -3.91
N LYS A 116 1.82 3.96 -3.06
CA LYS A 116 1.71 2.50 -3.04
C LYS A 116 0.34 2.02 -2.63
N GLU A 117 -0.23 2.58 -1.56
CA GLU A 117 -1.60 2.26 -1.15
C GLU A 117 -2.59 2.57 -2.29
N THR A 118 -2.39 3.68 -3.00
CA THR A 118 -3.25 4.06 -4.11
C THR A 118 -3.16 3.06 -5.26
N VAL A 119 -1.95 2.68 -5.68
CA VAL A 119 -1.73 1.69 -6.76
C VAL A 119 -2.32 0.33 -6.39
N ALA A 120 -2.06 -0.16 -5.16
CA ALA A 120 -2.58 -1.44 -4.71
C ALA A 120 -4.12 -1.47 -4.68
N LEU A 121 -4.77 -0.36 -4.28
CA LEU A 121 -6.22 -0.26 -4.30
C LEU A 121 -6.77 -0.26 -5.74
N ILE A 122 -6.11 0.46 -6.66
CA ILE A 122 -6.49 0.47 -8.07
C ILE A 122 -6.47 -0.94 -8.65
N GLU A 123 -5.36 -1.65 -8.45
CA GLU A 123 -5.18 -3.02 -8.94
C GLU A 123 -6.20 -3.98 -8.33
N LYS A 124 -6.47 -3.86 -7.01
CA LYS A 124 -7.50 -4.66 -6.34
C LYS A 124 -8.89 -4.39 -6.92
N ILE A 125 -9.26 -3.14 -7.17
CA ILE A 125 -10.57 -2.78 -7.75
C ILE A 125 -10.72 -3.38 -9.15
N GLU A 126 -9.72 -3.20 -10.01
CA GLU A 126 -9.76 -3.69 -11.39
C GLU A 126 -9.76 -5.22 -11.48
N ALA A 127 -8.92 -5.89 -10.69
CA ALA A 127 -8.85 -7.35 -10.65
C ALA A 127 -10.18 -8.01 -10.24
N ASN A 128 -11.00 -7.31 -9.45
CA ASN A 128 -12.32 -7.78 -9.00
C ASN A 128 -13.47 -7.27 -9.90
N GLY A 129 -13.16 -6.60 -11.02
CA GLY A 129 -14.15 -6.11 -11.99
C GLY A 129 -14.93 -4.87 -11.51
N GLY A 130 -14.42 -4.16 -10.51
CA GLY A 130 -14.89 -2.84 -10.14
C GLY A 130 -14.36 -1.77 -11.10
N THR A 131 -14.89 -0.56 -10.98
CA THR A 131 -14.48 0.61 -11.79
C THR A 131 -14.08 1.77 -10.89
N ILE A 132 -13.19 2.63 -11.40
CA ILE A 132 -12.77 3.84 -10.70
C ILE A 132 -13.40 5.04 -11.40
N GLU A 133 -14.26 5.76 -10.68
CA GLU A 133 -14.92 6.98 -11.19
C GLU A 133 -13.92 8.14 -11.23
N CYS A 134 -13.15 8.32 -10.15
CA CYS A 134 -12.16 9.38 -10.05
C CYS A 134 -11.10 9.13 -8.97
N LEU A 135 -9.97 9.80 -9.14
CA LEU A 135 -8.95 10.01 -8.11
C LEU A 135 -8.90 11.49 -7.75
N ASP A 136 -8.87 11.80 -6.46
CA ASP A 136 -8.70 13.16 -5.93
C ASP A 136 -7.40 13.22 -5.13
N LEU A 137 -6.43 14.02 -5.60
CA LEU A 137 -5.02 13.92 -5.19
C LEU A 137 -4.52 15.14 -4.41
N ASP A 138 -3.94 14.90 -3.22
CA ASP A 138 -2.92 15.77 -2.65
C ASP A 138 -1.57 15.48 -3.31
N HIS A 139 -0.68 16.46 -3.38
CA HIS A 139 0.68 16.30 -3.92
C HIS A 139 1.63 15.71 -2.90
N ASP A 140 1.61 16.28 -1.69
CA ASP A 140 2.60 16.03 -0.67
C ASP A 140 2.06 14.99 0.31
N LEU A 141 2.48 13.74 0.17
CA LEU A 141 2.13 12.63 1.07
C LEU A 141 3.25 12.45 2.11
N GLY A 142 3.57 13.55 2.81
CA GLY A 142 4.77 13.72 3.61
C GLY A 142 4.92 12.79 4.81
N GLU A 143 3.82 12.40 5.47
CA GLU A 143 3.84 11.40 6.55
C GLU A 143 4.19 10.00 6.04
N PHE A 144 4.03 9.73 4.74
CA PHE A 144 4.32 8.44 4.12
C PHE A 144 5.36 8.58 3.01
N ALA A 145 6.30 9.52 3.16
CA ALA A 145 7.26 9.86 2.12
C ALA A 145 8.05 8.66 1.57
N TRP A 146 8.31 7.69 2.44
CA TRP A 146 9.01 6.44 2.13
C TRP A 146 8.15 5.38 1.40
N LEU A 147 6.82 5.50 1.43
CA LEU A 147 5.87 4.72 0.61
C LEU A 147 5.50 5.43 -0.70
N GLY A 148 6.26 6.45 -1.08
CA GLY A 148 5.97 7.32 -2.21
C GLY A 148 5.23 8.58 -1.76
N GLY A 149 6.01 9.53 -1.23
CA GLY A 149 5.52 10.83 -0.75
C GLY A 149 5.14 11.85 -1.80
N ASP A 150 5.37 11.53 -3.06
CA ASP A 150 5.13 12.42 -4.19
C ASP A 150 4.04 11.81 -5.05
N ALA A 151 2.81 12.28 -4.84
CA ALA A 151 1.63 11.75 -5.51
C ALA A 151 1.67 11.91 -7.03
N ILE A 152 2.58 12.74 -7.57
CA ILE A 152 2.80 12.80 -9.02
C ILE A 152 3.15 11.43 -9.61
N LYS A 153 3.78 10.55 -8.81
CA LYS A 153 4.12 9.19 -9.21
C LYS A 153 2.90 8.30 -9.46
N ILE A 154 1.74 8.64 -8.87
CA ILE A 154 0.48 7.98 -9.23
C ILE A 154 0.13 8.31 -10.68
N LEU A 155 0.31 9.57 -11.10
CA LEU A 155 0.09 9.95 -12.50
C LEU A 155 1.09 9.28 -13.44
N ASP A 156 2.37 9.15 -13.04
CA ASP A 156 3.36 8.40 -13.84
C ASP A 156 2.94 6.94 -14.06
N TYR A 157 2.51 6.25 -13.00
CA TYR A 157 1.99 4.89 -13.08
C TYR A 157 0.75 4.79 -13.98
N LEU A 158 -0.21 5.71 -13.81
CA LEU A 158 -1.42 5.72 -14.61
C LEU A 158 -1.12 5.92 -16.10
N VAL A 159 -0.15 6.78 -16.44
CA VAL A 159 0.30 6.95 -17.83
C VAL A 159 1.00 5.71 -18.36
N SER A 160 1.87 5.06 -17.56
CA SER A 160 2.59 3.87 -18.01
C SER A 160 1.67 2.68 -18.28
N GLU A 161 0.57 2.59 -17.52
CA GLU A 161 -0.45 1.55 -17.68
C GLU A 161 -1.60 1.95 -18.62
N GLU A 162 -1.52 3.12 -19.27
CA GLU A 162 -2.57 3.68 -20.14
C GLU A 162 -3.96 3.80 -19.45
N LYS A 163 -3.98 4.10 -18.14
CA LYS A 163 -5.17 4.25 -17.30
C LYS A 163 -5.54 5.72 -17.12
N PHE A 164 -6.60 6.17 -17.78
CA PHE A 164 -6.98 7.60 -17.82
C PHE A 164 -8.29 7.91 -17.08
N TYR A 165 -8.32 7.68 -15.76
CA TYR A 165 -9.48 8.04 -14.92
C TYR A 165 -9.66 9.56 -14.81
N LYS A 166 -10.83 10.01 -14.34
CA LYS A 166 -11.02 11.41 -13.99
C LYS A 166 -10.12 11.80 -12.81
N ILE A 167 -9.33 12.85 -12.98
CA ILE A 167 -8.42 13.35 -11.93
C ILE A 167 -8.93 14.68 -11.37
N PHE A 168 -8.98 14.77 -10.05
CA PHE A 168 -9.10 16.00 -9.29
C PHE A 168 -7.81 16.25 -8.51
N ILE A 169 -7.48 17.52 -8.29
CA ILE A 169 -6.29 17.93 -7.54
C ILE A 169 -6.75 18.86 -6.42
N HIS A 170 -6.68 18.40 -5.17
CA HIS A 170 -7.03 19.17 -3.98
C HIS A 170 -5.80 19.68 -3.21
N THR A 171 -4.58 19.43 -3.71
CA THR A 171 -3.37 19.90 -3.05
C THR A 171 -3.34 21.42 -2.84
N ALA A 172 -2.84 21.82 -1.67
CA ALA A 172 -2.54 23.22 -1.36
C ALA A 172 -1.18 23.66 -1.90
N ASN A 173 -0.31 22.75 -2.36
CA ASN A 173 1.00 23.07 -2.89
C ASN A 173 0.90 23.60 -4.34
N PRO A 174 1.15 24.90 -4.58
CA PRO A 174 0.94 25.50 -5.89
C PRO A 174 1.91 24.98 -6.96
N VAL A 175 3.15 24.61 -6.57
CA VAL A 175 4.14 24.06 -7.49
C VAL A 175 3.78 22.63 -7.86
N GLY A 176 3.45 21.82 -6.85
CA GLY A 176 3.00 20.44 -7.03
C GLY A 176 1.74 20.35 -7.89
N LYS A 177 0.76 21.21 -7.61
CA LYS A 177 -0.45 21.36 -8.43
C LYS A 177 -0.12 21.65 -9.90
N ALA A 178 0.71 22.66 -10.16
CA ALA A 178 1.08 23.03 -11.52
C ALA A 178 1.83 21.90 -12.25
N ASN A 179 2.61 21.08 -11.53
CA ASN A 179 3.30 19.92 -12.11
C ASN A 179 2.30 18.83 -12.54
N MET A 180 1.38 18.46 -11.65
CA MET A 180 0.32 17.48 -11.96
C MET A 180 -0.59 17.95 -13.09
N GLU A 181 -1.04 19.21 -13.06
CA GLU A 181 -1.86 19.78 -14.13
C GLU A 181 -1.16 19.73 -15.49
N ARG A 182 0.17 19.94 -15.54
CA ARG A 182 0.95 19.78 -16.78
C ARG A 182 1.00 18.34 -17.25
N MET A 183 1.13 17.37 -16.35
CA MET A 183 1.07 15.95 -16.72
C MET A 183 -0.29 15.57 -17.29
N ILE A 184 -1.38 15.93 -16.60
CA ILE A 184 -2.74 15.65 -17.05
C ILE A 184 -2.96 16.28 -18.43
N LYS A 185 -2.64 17.57 -18.60
CA LYS A 185 -2.77 18.26 -19.90
C LYS A 185 -1.96 17.58 -21.03
N ARG A 186 -0.83 16.95 -20.69
CA ARG A 186 0.05 16.33 -21.69
C ARG A 186 -0.44 14.94 -22.12
N TYR A 187 -1.01 14.17 -21.22
CA TYR A 187 -1.27 12.74 -21.44
C TYR A 187 -2.75 12.34 -21.44
N TRP A 188 -3.62 13.06 -20.72
CA TRP A 188 -5.05 12.72 -20.70
C TRP A 188 -5.76 13.17 -21.98
N PRO A 189 -6.63 12.31 -22.56
CA PRO A 189 -7.40 12.60 -23.78
C PRO A 189 -8.56 13.57 -23.58
#